data_AF-A0A6P1AC55-F1
#
_entry.id   AF-A0A6P1AC55-F1
#
_cell.length_a   1.000
_cell.length_b   1.000
_cell.length_c   1.000
_cell.angle_alpha   90.00
_cell.angle_beta   90.00
_cell.angle_gamma   90.00
#
_symmetry.space_group_name_H-M   'P 1'
#
loop_
_entity.id
_entity.type
_entity.pdbx_description
1 polymer ?
#
loop_
_entity_poly.entity_id
_entity_poly.type
_entity_poly.pdbx_seq_one_letter_code
_entity_poly.pdbx_strand_id
1 'polypeptide(L)' 'MDFITSALTSVNWEVIFQLLFVALIMLSGPVVIFLLAARGGDL' A
#
# COMPACT_ATOMS: atom_id res chain seq x y z
N MET A 1 -13.50 25.79 -2.97
CA MET A 1 -12.79 24.75 -3.73
C MET A 1 -11.29 24.99 -3.71
N ASP A 2 -10.84 26.23 -3.86
CA ASP A 2 -9.41 26.61 -3.86
C ASP A 2 -8.59 26.15 -2.65
N PHE A 3 -9.16 26.15 -1.44
CA PHE A 3 -8.44 25.69 -0.23
C PHE A 3 -8.15 24.18 -0.25
N ILE A 4 -9.08 23.36 -0.74
CA ILE A 4 -8.93 21.90 -0.78
C ILE A 4 -7.98 21.52 -1.93
N THR A 5 -8.12 22.15 -3.09
CA THR A 5 -7.22 21.90 -4.23
C THR A 5 -5.80 22.36 -3.95
N SER A 6 -5.60 23.52 -3.31
CA SER A 6 -4.26 23.99 -2.92
C SER A 6 -3.59 23.11 -1.87
N ALA A 7 -4.34 22.58 -0.90
CA ALA A 7 -3.84 21.61 0.07
C ALA A 7 -3.51 20.24 -0.55
N LEU A 8 -4.24 19.82 -1.59
CA LEU A 8 -3.91 18.61 -2.35
C LEU A 8 -2.64 18.83 -3.19
N THR A 9 -2.52 19.94 -3.93
CA THR A 9 -1.36 20.17 -4.82
C THR A 9 -0.04 20.51 -4.11
N SER A 10 -0.06 20.83 -2.81
CA SER A 10 1.17 21.10 -2.04
C SER A 10 1.93 19.83 -1.65
N VAL A 11 1.32 18.66 -1.81
CA VAL A 11 1.87 17.36 -1.43
C VAL A 11 2.48 16.66 -2.63
N ASN A 12 3.63 16.01 -2.43
CA ASN A 12 4.25 15.17 -3.46
C ASN A 12 3.52 13.82 -3.57
N TRP A 13 2.49 13.78 -4.42
CA TRP A 13 1.70 12.57 -4.69
C TRP A 13 2.50 11.43 -5.29
N GLU A 14 3.52 11.74 -6.10
CA GLU A 14 4.32 10.72 -6.75
C GLU A 14 5.02 9.83 -5.72
N VAL A 15 5.70 10.43 -4.73
CA VAL A 15 6.39 9.67 -3.68
C VAL A 15 5.41 8.88 -2.81
N ILE A 16 4.24 9.44 -2.52
CA ILE A 16 3.20 8.73 -1.75
C ILE A 16 2.73 7.49 -2.49
N PHE A 17 2.40 7.62 -3.77
CA PHE A 17 1.94 6.48 -4.56
C PHE A 17 3.07 5.46 -4.76
N GLN A 18 4.31 5.88 -4.98
CA GLN A 18 5.46 4.97 -5.06
C GLN A 18 5.62 4.14 -3.80
N LEU A 19 5.64 4.78 -2.62
CA LEU A 19 5.75 4.08 -1.34
C LEU A 19 4.53 3.19 -1.08
N LEU A 20 3.33 3.65 -1.42
CA LEU A 20 2.10 2.86 -1.30
C LEU A 20 2.19 1.57 -2.12
N PHE A 21 2.53 1.66 -3.41
CA PHE A 21 2.61 0.48 -4.27
C PHE A 21 3.73 -0.47 -3.85
N VAL A 22 4.90 0.05 -3.47
CA VAL A 22 5.99 -0.77 -2.93
C VAL A 22 5.57 -1.46 -1.64
N ALA A 23 4.90 -0.77 -0.72
CA ALA A 23 4.38 -1.38 0.50
C ALA A 23 3.36 -2.47 0.22
N LEU A 24 2.44 -2.26 -0.74
CA LEU A 24 1.45 -3.27 -1.14
C LEU A 24 2.11 -4.52 -1.75
N ILE A 25 3.13 -4.34 -2.59
CA ILE A 25 3.91 -5.45 -3.17
C ILE A 25 4.69 -6.20 -2.08
N MET A 26 5.36 -5.49 -1.17
CA MET A 26 6.07 -6.14 -0.07
C MET A 26 5.13 -6.87 0.88
N LEU A 27 3.91 -6.36 1.08
CA LEU A 27 2.90 -6.97 1.93
C LEU A 27 2.25 -8.20 1.26
N SER A 28 2.20 -8.27 -0.08
CA SER A 28 1.57 -9.41 -0.77
C SER A 28 2.25 -10.75 -0.45
N GLY A 29 3.57 -10.78 -0.27
CA GLY A 29 4.30 -12.00 0.10
C GLY A 29 3.88 -12.55 1.48
N PRO A 30 4.06 -11.77 2.57
CA PRO A 30 3.66 -12.17 3.91
C PRO A 30 2.17 -12.50 4.04
N VAL A 31 1.29 -11.77 3.33
CA VAL A 31 -0.16 -12.03 3.36
C VAL A 31 -0.48 -13.43 2.85
N VAL A 32 0.15 -13.87 1.75
CA VAL A 32 -0.09 -15.23 1.22
C VAL A 32 0.36 -16.29 2.22
N ILE A 33 1.54 -16.14 2.83
CA ILE A 33 2.07 -17.06 3.84
C ILE A 33 1.16 -17.10 5.07
N PHE A 34 0.73 -15.92 5.55
CA PHE A 34 -0.17 -15.82 6.70
C PHE A 34 -1.50 -16.53 6.44
N LEU A 35 -2.07 -16.36 5.24
CA LEU A 35 -3.30 -17.04 4.85
C LEU A 35 -3.13 -18.56 4.70
N LEU A 36 -2.01 -19.03 4.14
CA LEU A 36 -1.70 -20.46 4.05
C LEU A 36 -1.57 -21.09 5.45
N ALA A 37 -0.82 -20.44 6.34
CA ALA A 37 -0.63 -20.90 7.71
C ALA A 37 -1.95 -20.94 8.49
N ALA A 38 -2.79 -19.90 8.37
CA ALA A 38 -4.09 -19.83 9.04
C ALA A 38 -5.09 -20.88 8.54
N ARG A 39 -4.94 -21.34 7.30
CA ARG A 39 -5.82 -22.35 6.67
C ARG A 39 -5.28 -23.77 6.76
N GLY A 40 -4.11 -23.98 7.39
CA GLY A 40 -3.46 -25.30 7.46
C GLY A 40 -3.08 -25.85 6.09
N GLY A 41 -2.74 -24.96 5.15
CA GLY A 41 -2.25 -25.34 3.82
C GLY A 41 -0.80 -25.81 3.86
N ASP A 42 -0.30 -26.28 2.72
CA ASP A 42 1.12 -26.63 2.55
C ASP A 42 1.95 -25.35 2.44
N LEU A 43 2.84 -25.12 3.40
CA LEU A 43 3.65 -23.90 3.55
C LEU A 43 4.98 -24.00 2.80
#